data_AF-A8YDI1-F1
#
_entry.id   AF-A8YDI1-F1
#
_cell.length_a   1.000
_cell.length_b   1.000
_cell.length_c   1.000
_cell.angle_alpha   90.00
_cell.angle_beta   90.00
_cell.angle_gamma   90.00
#
_symmetry.space_group_name_H-M   'P 1'
#
loop_
_entity.id
_entity.type
_entity.pdbx_description
1 polymer ?
#
loop_
_entity_poly.entity_id
_entity_poly.type
_entity_poly.pdbx_seq_one_letter_code
_entity_poly.pdbx_strand_id
1 'polypeptide(L)'
;MTVEGAECGLKLLYLSIVILSVALLIVCKYYAGNSSNPNRLIFALGFILGLTPFAKMQSVPIALSIACIFLHTLWLKSIARGQFIRSLAAFFLGGILFSALVILYLTIFSIYDAFWKSYIQQNLLIYSTHGLMGNVNQLSFFGKINIFLRMLRRVPDTRILFLFTAIVLILGVPFLIIKRFSLSLNQEKSNTFCFVYYSLFILVASSYSIIRPGNGFTHYLLFLIIPSGFLIGVFLGELAKVLQVSQLTLSNLKLSLLTGVIFITITAS
;
A
#
# COMPACT_ATOMS: atom_id res chain seq x y z
N MET A 1 19.54 12.39 18.74
CA MET A 1 19.11 10.99 18.50
C MET A 1 20.35 10.15 18.75
N THR A 2 20.36 9.29 19.77
CA THR A 2 21.45 8.34 19.97
C THR A 2 21.44 7.33 18.82
N VAL A 3 22.60 6.79 18.44
CA VAL A 3 22.74 5.82 17.33
C VAL A 3 21.77 4.63 17.51
N GLU A 4 21.58 4.17 18.74
CA GLU A 4 20.63 3.10 19.10
C GLU A 4 19.15 3.44 18.80
N GLY A 5 18.76 4.69 18.99
CA GLY A 5 17.38 5.13 18.72
C GLY A 5 17.05 5.15 17.22
N ALA A 6 18.04 5.44 16.37
CA ALA A 6 17.89 5.40 14.92
C ALA A 6 17.80 3.96 14.39
N GLU A 7 18.61 3.04 14.94
CA GLU A 7 18.55 1.61 14.58
C GLU A 7 17.22 0.96 14.99
N CYS A 8 16.72 1.24 16.19
CA CYS A 8 15.43 0.73 16.64
C CYS A 8 14.28 1.20 15.73
N GLY A 9 14.30 2.50 15.35
CA GLY A 9 13.31 3.07 14.44
C GLY A 9 13.32 2.48 13.03
N LEU A 10 14.50 2.02 12.56
CA LEU A 10 14.67 1.35 11.28
C LEU A 10 14.22 -0.12 11.33
N LYS A 11 14.52 -0.85 12.42
CA LYS A 11 14.02 -2.23 12.63
C LYS A 11 12.50 -2.29 12.63
N LEU A 12 11.85 -1.35 13.32
CA LEU A 12 10.38 -1.24 13.34
C LEU A 12 9.79 -0.90 11.98
N LEU A 13 10.52 -0.15 11.15
CA LEU A 13 10.12 0.14 9.78
C LEU A 13 10.13 -1.11 8.89
N TYR A 14 11.21 -1.90 8.94
CA TYR A 14 11.27 -3.17 8.21
C TYR A 14 10.16 -4.12 8.65
N LEU A 15 9.90 -4.21 9.96
CA LEU A 15 8.80 -5.00 10.49
C LEU A 15 7.45 -4.55 9.90
N SER A 16 7.14 -3.25 9.90
CA SER A 16 5.93 -2.72 9.27
C SER A 16 5.81 -3.10 7.79
N ILE A 17 6.91 -3.04 7.03
CA ILE A 17 6.89 -3.40 5.60
C ILE A 17 6.59 -4.88 5.41
N VAL A 18 7.21 -5.77 6.21
CA VAL A 18 6.94 -7.21 6.17
C VAL A 18 5.48 -7.50 6.50
N ILE A 19 4.95 -6.90 7.57
CA ILE A 19 3.55 -7.03 8.00
C ILE A 19 2.60 -6.62 6.87
N LEU A 20 2.81 -5.44 6.28
CA LEU A 20 1.96 -4.94 5.19
C LEU A 20 2.06 -5.81 3.93
N SER A 21 3.25 -6.31 3.60
CA SER A 21 3.48 -7.20 2.45
C SER A 21 2.75 -8.52 2.63
N VAL A 22 2.86 -9.13 3.81
CA VAL A 22 2.17 -10.37 4.15
C VAL A 22 0.66 -10.16 4.15
N ALA A 23 0.18 -9.05 4.70
CA ALA A 23 -1.25 -8.72 4.69
C ALA A 23 -1.79 -8.62 3.25
N LEU A 24 -1.11 -7.87 2.37
CA LEU A 24 -1.49 -7.77 0.96
C LEU A 24 -1.45 -9.13 0.24
N LEU A 25 -0.44 -9.95 0.51
CA LEU A 25 -0.34 -11.31 -0.03
C LEU A 25 -1.51 -12.19 0.41
N ILE A 26 -1.94 -12.12 1.67
CA ILE A 26 -3.10 -12.86 2.17
C ILE A 26 -4.38 -12.40 1.46
N VAL A 27 -4.56 -11.09 1.24
CA VAL A 27 -5.70 -10.56 0.47
C VAL A 27 -5.70 -11.11 -0.96
N CYS A 28 -4.55 -11.11 -1.63
CA CYS A 28 -4.42 -11.68 -2.98
C CYS A 28 -4.72 -13.19 -3.00
N LYS A 29 -4.21 -13.96 -2.03
CA LYS A 29 -4.49 -15.40 -1.91
C LYS A 29 -5.98 -15.67 -1.65
N TYR A 30 -6.61 -14.87 -0.82
CA TYR A 30 -8.05 -14.95 -0.55
C TYR A 30 -8.86 -14.64 -1.82
N TYR A 31 -8.47 -13.62 -2.59
CA TYR A 31 -9.09 -13.32 -3.88
C TYR A 31 -8.87 -14.45 -4.91
N ALA A 32 -7.70 -15.08 -4.95
CA ALA A 32 -7.44 -16.20 -5.86
C ALA A 32 -8.27 -17.46 -5.51
N GLY A 33 -8.78 -17.58 -4.28
CA GLY A 33 -9.55 -18.76 -3.85
C GLY A 33 -8.68 -19.95 -3.44
N ASN A 34 -7.36 -19.76 -3.31
CA ASN A 34 -6.39 -20.82 -3.07
C ASN A 34 -6.26 -21.24 -1.59
N SER A 35 -7.33 -21.20 -0.79
CA SER A 35 -7.26 -21.56 0.63
C SER A 35 -8.31 -22.59 1.03
N SER A 36 -7.82 -23.71 1.56
CA SER A 36 -8.62 -24.77 2.19
C SER A 36 -9.28 -24.33 3.50
N ASN A 37 -8.77 -23.27 4.16
CA ASN A 37 -9.32 -22.77 5.42
C ASN A 37 -9.34 -21.23 5.47
N PRO A 38 -10.38 -20.59 4.87
CA PRO A 38 -10.41 -19.15 4.68
C PRO A 38 -10.46 -18.38 6.01
N ASN A 39 -11.20 -18.85 7.01
CA ASN A 39 -11.38 -18.12 8.27
C ASN A 39 -10.09 -18.01 9.08
N ARG A 40 -9.21 -19.01 9.04
CA ARG A 40 -7.88 -18.92 9.70
C ARG A 40 -7.00 -17.86 9.05
N LEU A 41 -6.99 -17.79 7.72
CA LEU A 41 -6.26 -16.74 7.00
C LEU A 41 -6.83 -15.35 7.28
N ILE A 42 -8.16 -15.23 7.36
CA ILE A 42 -8.85 -13.97 7.64
C ILE A 42 -8.56 -13.50 9.07
N PHE A 43 -8.56 -14.42 10.03
CA PHE A 43 -8.14 -14.13 11.39
C PHE A 43 -6.68 -13.66 11.45
N ALA A 44 -5.77 -14.38 10.78
CA ALA A 44 -4.37 -14.00 10.69
C ALA A 44 -4.17 -12.62 10.04
N LEU A 45 -4.93 -12.33 8.98
CA LEU A 45 -4.93 -11.01 8.34
C LEU A 45 -5.35 -9.91 9.32
N GLY A 46 -6.45 -10.13 10.05
CA GLY A 46 -6.91 -9.21 11.09
C GLY A 46 -5.83 -8.97 12.14
N PHE A 47 -5.22 -10.04 12.65
CA PHE A 47 -4.16 -9.98 13.65
C PHE A 47 -2.92 -9.20 13.18
N ILE A 48 -2.45 -9.48 11.96
CA ILE A 48 -1.29 -8.79 11.36
C ILE A 48 -1.60 -7.30 11.17
N LEU A 49 -2.79 -6.95 10.67
CA LEU A 49 -3.17 -5.55 10.52
C LEU A 49 -3.34 -4.84 11.89
N GLY A 50 -3.89 -5.54 12.90
CA GLY A 50 -4.02 -5.04 14.26
C GLY A 50 -2.69 -4.79 14.98
N LEU A 51 -1.61 -5.46 14.56
CA LEU A 51 -0.25 -5.23 15.07
C LEU A 51 0.39 -3.95 14.49
N THR A 52 -0.07 -3.52 13.31
CA THR A 52 0.53 -2.42 12.54
C THR A 52 0.66 -1.09 13.31
N PRO A 53 -0.36 -0.62 14.06
CA PRO A 53 -0.27 0.61 14.84
C PRO A 53 0.86 0.60 15.86
N PHE A 54 1.24 -0.58 16.36
CA PHE A 54 2.26 -0.78 17.39
C PHE A 54 3.67 -0.97 16.81
N ALA A 55 3.78 -1.43 15.55
CA ALA A 55 5.06 -1.46 14.85
C ALA A 55 5.51 -0.05 14.47
N LYS A 56 4.68 0.69 13.72
CA LYS A 56 4.94 2.10 13.38
C LYS A 56 3.65 2.78 12.99
N MET A 57 3.24 3.81 13.74
CA MET A 57 1.99 4.53 13.46
C MET A 57 1.88 5.10 12.04
N GLN A 58 3.02 5.44 11.42
CA GLN A 58 3.07 5.91 10.04
C GLN A 58 2.54 4.87 9.03
N SER A 59 2.56 3.57 9.37
CA SER A 59 2.05 2.49 8.50
C SER A 59 0.54 2.25 8.61
N VAL A 60 -0.14 2.92 9.56
CA VAL A 60 -1.58 2.75 9.81
C VAL A 60 -2.46 3.11 8.60
N PRO A 61 -2.25 4.21 7.86
CA PRO A 61 -3.07 4.51 6.69
C PRO A 61 -2.99 3.41 5.64
N ILE A 62 -1.83 2.79 5.48
CA ILE A 62 -1.61 1.70 4.52
C ILE A 62 -2.35 0.43 4.98
N ALA A 63 -2.23 0.06 6.25
CA ALA A 63 -2.96 -1.08 6.82
C ALA A 63 -4.48 -0.90 6.72
N LEU A 64 -4.98 0.32 6.95
CA LEU A 64 -6.39 0.65 6.77
C LEU A 64 -6.83 0.47 5.31
N SER A 65 -6.02 0.91 4.35
CA SER A 65 -6.31 0.68 2.93
C SER A 65 -6.40 -0.80 2.59
N ILE A 66 -5.47 -1.63 3.10
CA ILE A 66 -5.51 -3.09 2.91
C ILE A 66 -6.75 -3.69 3.56
N ALA A 67 -7.12 -3.24 4.76
CA ALA A 67 -8.35 -3.67 5.44
C ALA A 67 -9.60 -3.35 4.61
N CYS A 68 -9.73 -2.13 4.08
CA CYS A 68 -10.86 -1.75 3.23
C CYS A 68 -10.92 -2.60 1.96
N ILE A 69 -9.79 -2.85 1.31
CA ILE A 69 -9.70 -3.71 0.13
C ILE A 69 -10.13 -5.14 0.45
N PHE A 70 -9.69 -5.67 1.59
CA PHE A 70 -10.11 -6.98 2.06
C PHE A 70 -11.62 -7.03 2.31
N LEU A 71 -12.18 -6.06 3.03
CA LEU A 71 -13.61 -6.01 3.32
C LEU A 71 -14.46 -5.91 2.05
N HIS A 72 -14.02 -5.11 1.07
CA HIS A 72 -14.68 -5.04 -0.23
C HIS A 72 -14.58 -6.38 -0.98
N THR A 73 -13.42 -7.03 -0.95
CA THR A 73 -13.23 -8.37 -1.55
C THR A 73 -14.08 -9.44 -0.86
N LEU A 74 -14.18 -9.40 0.47
CA LEU A 74 -15.03 -10.27 1.26
C LEU A 74 -16.51 -10.08 0.91
N TRP A 75 -16.95 -8.83 0.75
CA TRP A 75 -18.30 -8.49 0.30
C TRP A 75 -18.61 -9.09 -1.07
N LEU A 76 -17.70 -8.92 -2.05
CA LEU A 76 -17.88 -9.43 -3.41
C LEU A 76 -17.91 -10.97 -3.49
N LYS A 77 -17.20 -11.66 -2.60
CA LYS A 77 -17.08 -13.13 -2.62
C LYS A 77 -18.09 -13.87 -1.73
N SER A 78 -18.71 -13.19 -0.78
CA SER A 78 -19.59 -13.87 0.17
C SER A 78 -20.94 -14.18 -0.46
N ILE A 79 -21.21 -15.46 -0.70
CA ILE A 79 -22.48 -15.94 -1.28
C ILE A 79 -23.59 -15.93 -0.23
N ALA A 80 -23.28 -16.31 1.01
CA ALA A 80 -24.23 -16.41 2.12
C ALA A 80 -23.94 -15.42 3.25
N ARG A 81 -24.99 -14.79 3.80
CA ARG A 81 -24.88 -13.84 4.93
C ARG A 81 -24.15 -14.45 6.13
N GLY A 82 -24.40 -15.72 6.45
CA GLY A 82 -23.73 -16.42 7.55
C GLY A 82 -22.22 -16.57 7.36
N GLN A 83 -21.76 -16.83 6.13
CA GLN A 83 -20.34 -16.91 5.81
C GLN A 83 -19.66 -15.55 5.92
N PHE A 84 -20.34 -14.50 5.44
CA PHE A 84 -19.87 -13.11 5.56
C PHE A 84 -19.66 -12.73 7.02
N ILE A 85 -20.67 -12.92 7.88
CA ILE A 85 -20.60 -12.56 9.30
C ILE A 85 -19.51 -13.35 10.02
N ARG A 86 -19.38 -14.66 9.76
CA ARG A 86 -18.31 -15.48 10.36
C ARG A 86 -16.92 -14.99 9.97
N SER A 87 -16.72 -14.66 8.69
CA SER A 87 -15.46 -14.12 8.18
C SER A 87 -15.15 -12.74 8.77
N LEU A 88 -16.16 -11.89 8.87
CA LEU A 88 -16.06 -10.56 9.46
C LEU A 88 -15.70 -10.64 10.95
N ALA A 89 -16.36 -11.53 11.69
CA ALA A 89 -16.05 -11.81 13.08
C ALA A 89 -14.61 -12.31 13.23
N ALA A 90 -14.17 -13.27 12.40
CA ALA A 90 -12.80 -13.76 12.44
C ALA A 90 -11.77 -12.63 12.20
N PHE A 91 -12.03 -11.74 11.24
CA PHE A 91 -11.18 -10.59 10.93
C PHE A 91 -11.06 -9.63 12.13
N PHE A 92 -12.20 -9.20 12.70
CA PHE A 92 -12.20 -8.27 13.83
C PHE A 92 -11.65 -8.91 15.11
N LEU A 93 -11.94 -10.19 15.38
CA LEU A 93 -11.35 -10.90 16.51
C LEU A 93 -9.82 -10.95 16.40
N GLY A 94 -9.29 -11.23 15.20
CA GLY A 94 -7.86 -11.14 14.94
C GLY A 94 -7.31 -9.74 15.21
N GLY A 95 -7.94 -8.70 14.67
CA GLY A 95 -7.49 -7.32 14.81
C GLY A 95 -7.54 -6.76 16.23
N ILE A 96 -8.53 -7.15 17.02
CA ILE A 96 -8.68 -6.73 18.42
C ILE A 96 -7.69 -7.45 19.32
N LEU A 97 -7.36 -8.71 19.03
CA LEU A 97 -6.54 -9.56 19.92
C LEU A 97 -5.21 -8.89 20.30
N PHE A 98 -4.46 -8.35 19.33
CA PHE A 98 -3.17 -7.74 19.64
C PHE A 98 -3.31 -6.47 20.50
N SER A 99 -4.28 -5.61 20.17
CA SER A 99 -4.59 -4.42 20.99
C SER A 99 -5.00 -4.80 22.41
N ALA A 100 -5.80 -5.86 22.58
CA ALA A 100 -6.19 -6.36 23.89
C ALA A 100 -4.98 -6.88 24.69
N LEU A 101 -4.04 -7.58 24.04
CA LEU A 101 -2.79 -8.02 24.67
C LEU A 101 -1.92 -6.83 25.12
N VAL A 102 -1.84 -5.77 24.31
CA VAL A 102 -1.12 -4.55 24.68
C VAL A 102 -1.80 -3.86 25.87
N ILE A 103 -3.12 -3.68 25.85
CA ILE A 103 -3.85 -3.07 26.97
C ILE A 103 -3.64 -3.89 28.25
N LEU A 104 -3.76 -5.21 28.18
CA LEU A 104 -3.52 -6.11 29.31
C LEU A 104 -2.10 -5.94 29.86
N TYR A 105 -1.09 -5.91 28.99
CA TYR A 105 0.30 -5.65 29.37
C TYR A 105 0.44 -4.29 30.09
N LEU A 106 -0.13 -3.23 29.52
CA LEU A 106 -0.07 -1.89 30.12
C LEU A 106 -0.74 -1.83 31.50
N THR A 107 -1.83 -2.57 31.70
CA THR A 107 -2.54 -2.66 32.98
C THR A 107 -1.71 -3.43 34.01
N ILE A 108 -1.18 -4.59 33.67
CA ILE A 108 -0.36 -5.42 34.59
C ILE A 108 0.84 -4.64 35.13
N PHE A 109 1.51 -3.87 34.26
CA PHE A 109 2.70 -3.10 34.64
C PHE A 109 2.40 -1.66 35.06
N SER A 110 1.13 -1.22 35.03
CA SER A 110 0.70 0.15 35.39
C SER A 110 1.46 1.27 34.65
N ILE A 111 1.80 1.05 33.39
CA ILE A 111 2.57 1.99 32.53
C ILE A 111 1.71 2.71 31.49
N TYR A 112 0.39 2.76 31.70
CA TYR A 112 -0.55 3.36 30.76
C TYR A 112 -0.22 4.83 30.44
N ASP A 113 0.06 5.65 31.45
CA ASP A 113 0.36 7.07 31.25
C ASP A 113 1.65 7.29 30.46
N ALA A 114 2.65 6.45 30.71
CA ALA A 114 3.91 6.48 29.97
C ALA A 114 3.70 6.10 28.51
N PHE A 115 2.89 5.06 28.24
CA PHE A 115 2.53 4.68 26.88
C PHE A 115 1.72 5.78 26.17
N TRP A 116 0.72 6.37 26.83
CA TRP A 116 -0.08 7.43 26.23
C TRP A 116 0.77 8.64 25.84
N LYS A 117 1.61 9.13 26.76
CA LYS A 117 2.46 10.31 26.52
C LYS A 117 3.56 10.01 25.51
N SER A 118 4.33 8.95 25.72
CA SER A 118 5.54 8.68 24.92
C SER A 118 5.25 7.99 23.59
N TYR A 119 4.18 7.20 23.49
CA TYR A 119 3.84 6.48 22.26
C TYR A 119 2.75 7.20 21.48
N ILE A 120 1.56 7.37 22.07
CA ILE A 120 0.39 7.91 21.35
C ILE A 120 0.57 9.40 21.05
N GLN A 121 0.77 10.24 22.06
CA GLN A 121 0.85 11.69 21.89
C GLN A 121 2.07 12.10 21.07
N GLN A 122 3.25 11.53 21.34
CA GLN A 122 4.43 11.85 20.54
C GLN A 122 4.22 11.50 19.06
N ASN A 123 3.79 10.28 18.71
CA ASN A 123 3.65 9.87 17.30
C ASN A 123 2.49 10.57 16.58
N LEU A 124 1.32 10.75 17.23
CA LEU A 124 0.14 11.37 16.60
C LEU A 124 0.15 12.90 16.64
N LEU A 125 0.55 13.50 17.75
CA LEU A 125 0.35 14.94 17.99
C LEU A 125 1.62 15.77 17.82
N ILE A 126 2.81 15.20 18.02
CA ILE A 126 4.08 15.97 18.03
C ILE A 126 4.92 15.68 16.78
N TYR A 127 5.14 14.41 16.43
CA TYR A 127 5.90 14.02 15.24
C TYR A 127 5.18 14.31 13.93
N SER A 128 3.84 14.29 13.92
CA SER A 128 3.04 14.56 12.71
C SER A 128 2.92 16.06 12.40
N THR A 129 3.09 16.92 13.40
CA THR A 129 2.93 18.37 13.35
C THR A 129 4.29 19.07 13.37
N HIS A 130 5.10 18.86 14.40
CA HIS A 130 6.34 19.62 14.61
C HIS A 130 7.52 19.11 13.77
N GLY A 131 7.49 17.85 13.35
CA GLY A 131 8.60 17.17 12.67
C GLY A 131 9.89 17.13 13.50
N LEU A 132 10.86 16.29 13.11
CA LEU A 132 12.09 16.09 13.90
C LEU A 132 13.03 17.29 13.95
N MET A 133 12.81 18.31 13.10
CA MET A 133 13.70 19.46 12.93
C MET A 133 13.10 20.79 13.40
N GLY A 134 12.08 20.77 14.25
CA GLY A 134 11.70 21.96 15.03
C GLY A 134 11.34 23.19 14.21
N ASN A 135 10.57 23.05 13.12
CA ASN A 135 9.75 24.13 12.54
C ASN A 135 8.78 23.63 11.45
N VAL A 136 8.46 22.33 11.42
CA VAL A 136 7.70 21.74 10.30
C VAL A 136 6.21 22.13 10.32
N ASN A 137 5.74 22.76 11.41
CA ASN A 137 4.44 23.42 11.49
C ASN A 137 4.30 24.62 10.53
N GLN A 138 5.41 25.21 10.04
CA GLN A 138 5.36 26.31 9.08
C GLN A 138 5.37 25.86 7.61
N LEU A 139 5.67 24.58 7.35
CA LEU A 139 5.72 24.05 5.99
C LEU A 139 4.30 23.73 5.51
N SER A 140 3.86 24.43 4.47
CA SER A 140 2.64 24.11 3.75
C SER A 140 2.66 22.66 3.26
N PHE A 141 1.47 22.07 3.08
CA PHE A 141 1.36 20.71 2.55
C PHE A 141 2.11 20.55 1.20
N PHE A 142 2.08 21.58 0.35
CA PHE A 142 2.87 21.63 -0.88
C PHE A 142 4.39 21.60 -0.64
N GLY A 143 4.88 22.27 0.41
CA GLY A 143 6.27 22.15 0.85
C GLY A 143 6.65 20.72 1.22
N LYS A 144 5.75 19.98 1.88
CA LYS A 144 5.95 18.55 2.21
C LYS A 144 5.96 17.67 0.95
N ILE A 145 5.12 17.97 -0.05
CA ILE A 145 5.17 17.31 -1.37
C ILE A 145 6.53 17.55 -2.04
N ASN A 146 7.06 18.78 -2.00
CA ASN A 146 8.37 19.07 -2.59
C ASN A 146 9.51 18.31 -1.91
N ILE A 147 9.46 18.15 -0.59
CA ILE A 147 10.41 17.30 0.15
C ILE A 147 10.30 15.84 -0.33
N PHE A 148 9.07 15.32 -0.43
CA PHE A 148 8.81 13.96 -0.92
C PHE A 148 9.34 13.74 -2.34
N LEU A 149 9.06 14.66 -3.27
CA LEU A 149 9.58 14.58 -4.65
C LEU A 149 11.11 14.65 -4.69
N ARG A 150 11.73 15.46 -3.84
CA ARG A 150 13.19 15.52 -3.71
C ARG A 150 13.76 14.20 -3.19
N MET A 151 13.10 13.56 -2.23
CA MET A 151 13.50 12.25 -1.71
C MET A 151 13.45 11.18 -2.81
N LEU A 152 12.38 11.14 -3.60
CA LEU A 152 12.23 10.19 -4.72
C LEU A 152 13.39 10.29 -5.74
N ARG A 153 13.91 11.49 -5.98
CA ARG A 153 15.01 11.72 -6.94
C ARG A 153 16.40 11.45 -6.37
N ARG A 154 16.57 11.61 -5.04
CA ARG A 154 17.89 11.59 -4.39
C ARG A 154 18.44 10.19 -4.15
N VAL A 155 17.57 9.18 -3.97
CA VAL A 155 17.99 7.81 -3.66
C VAL A 155 18.18 7.02 -4.94
N PRO A 156 19.41 6.65 -5.33
CA PRO A 156 19.68 5.95 -6.59
C PRO A 156 19.03 4.56 -6.62
N ASP A 157 19.09 3.82 -5.51
CA ASP A 157 18.65 2.42 -5.43
C ASP A 157 17.16 2.23 -5.76
N THR A 158 16.31 3.18 -5.37
CA THR A 158 14.86 3.11 -5.61
C THR A 158 14.41 3.89 -6.84
N ARG A 159 15.32 4.62 -7.50
CA ARG A 159 15.00 5.56 -8.58
C ARG A 159 14.31 4.89 -9.76
N ILE A 160 14.83 3.74 -10.19
CA ILE A 160 14.32 3.00 -11.34
C ILE A 160 12.88 2.52 -11.08
N LEU A 161 12.62 1.94 -9.91
CA LEU A 161 11.29 1.48 -9.51
C LEU A 161 10.27 2.62 -9.54
N PHE A 162 10.63 3.78 -8.98
CA PHE A 162 9.73 4.94 -8.94
C PHE A 162 9.54 5.61 -10.29
N LEU A 163 10.54 5.57 -11.17
CA LEU A 163 10.38 6.00 -12.56
C LEU A 163 9.38 5.11 -13.30
N PHE A 164 9.52 3.78 -13.21
CA PHE A 164 8.53 2.85 -13.77
C PHE A 164 7.14 3.05 -13.18
N THR A 165 7.05 3.28 -11.86
CA THR A 165 5.77 3.58 -11.21
C THR A 165 5.14 4.84 -11.81
N ALA A 166 5.91 5.91 -12.02
CA ALA A 166 5.43 7.15 -12.63
C ALA A 166 4.96 6.94 -14.07
N ILE A 167 5.70 6.16 -14.87
CA ILE A 167 5.31 5.80 -16.24
C ILE A 167 3.97 5.06 -16.24
N VAL A 168 3.82 4.05 -15.38
CA VAL A 168 2.57 3.29 -15.24
C VAL A 168 1.43 4.18 -14.78
N LEU A 169 1.66 5.11 -13.84
CA LEU A 169 0.62 6.04 -13.39
C LEU A 169 0.17 7.02 -14.47
N ILE A 170 1.11 7.61 -15.22
CA ILE A 170 0.83 8.69 -16.18
C ILE A 170 0.34 8.15 -17.52
N LEU A 171 0.91 7.03 -17.99
CA LEU A 171 0.61 6.47 -19.29
C LEU A 171 -0.20 5.18 -19.19
N GLY A 172 0.22 4.27 -18.31
CA GLY A 172 -0.35 2.92 -18.20
C GLY A 172 -1.79 2.89 -17.69
N VAL A 173 -2.06 3.54 -16.56
CA VAL A 173 -3.39 3.56 -15.94
C VAL A 173 -4.42 4.27 -16.82
N PRO A 174 -4.15 5.47 -17.39
CA PRO A 174 -5.08 6.09 -18.34
C PRO A 174 -5.32 5.22 -19.57
N PHE A 175 -4.29 4.58 -20.11
CA PHE A 175 -4.44 3.64 -21.22
C PHE A 175 -5.40 2.49 -20.88
N LEU A 176 -5.23 1.85 -19.71
CA LEU A 176 -6.12 0.78 -19.25
C LEU A 176 -7.55 1.26 -19.04
N ILE A 177 -7.75 2.47 -18.48
CA ILE A 177 -9.08 3.05 -18.27
C ILE A 177 -9.76 3.32 -19.63
N ILE A 178 -9.06 3.95 -20.58
CA ILE A 178 -9.60 4.22 -21.92
C ILE A 178 -9.95 2.92 -22.63
N LYS A 179 -9.06 1.91 -22.58
CA LYS A 179 -9.32 0.61 -23.19
C LYS A 179 -10.51 -0.09 -22.55
N ARG A 180 -10.68 0.00 -21.23
CA ARG A 180 -11.86 -0.53 -20.55
C ARG A 180 -13.16 0.10 -21.02
N PHE A 181 -13.20 1.40 -21.28
CA PHE A 181 -14.39 2.06 -21.83
C PHE A 181 -14.60 1.76 -23.32
N SER A 182 -13.53 1.52 -24.07
CA SER A 182 -13.59 1.22 -25.51
C SER A 182 -13.94 -0.25 -25.81
N LEU A 183 -13.64 -1.18 -24.91
CA LEU A 183 -14.01 -2.59 -25.06
C LEU A 183 -15.50 -2.75 -24.70
N SER A 184 -16.28 -3.21 -25.67
CA SER A 184 -17.74 -3.38 -25.58
C SER A 184 -18.16 -4.19 -24.35
N LEU A 185 -19.25 -3.77 -23.70
CA LEU A 185 -19.91 -4.35 -22.52
C LEU A 185 -20.08 -5.88 -22.54
N ASN A 186 -20.03 -6.51 -23.73
CA ASN A 186 -20.26 -7.94 -23.91
C ASN A 186 -18.98 -8.82 -23.87
N GLN A 187 -17.76 -8.26 -23.82
CA GLN A 187 -16.53 -9.06 -23.97
C GLN A 187 -15.65 -9.23 -22.72
N GLU A 188 -15.83 -8.43 -21.66
CA GLU A 188 -15.04 -8.61 -20.42
C GLU A 188 -15.87 -9.10 -19.24
N LYS A 189 -15.85 -10.43 -19.02
CA LYS A 189 -16.26 -11.08 -17.76
C LYS A 189 -15.19 -10.97 -16.66
N SER A 190 -14.07 -10.26 -16.87
CA SER A 190 -12.93 -10.27 -15.95
C SER A 190 -13.13 -9.31 -14.78
N ASN A 191 -13.47 -9.84 -13.60
CA ASN A 191 -13.69 -9.08 -12.36
C ASN A 191 -12.38 -8.55 -11.69
N THR A 192 -11.27 -8.53 -12.44
CA THR A 192 -9.91 -8.22 -11.93
C THR A 192 -9.53 -6.75 -12.06
N PHE A 193 -10.23 -5.98 -12.89
CA PHE A 193 -9.94 -4.55 -13.04
C PHE A 193 -10.08 -3.77 -11.72
N CYS A 194 -10.82 -4.30 -10.74
CA CYS A 194 -10.88 -3.76 -9.37
C CYS A 194 -9.48 -3.60 -8.73
N PHE A 195 -8.51 -4.43 -9.12
CA PHE A 195 -7.13 -4.34 -8.63
C PHE A 195 -6.40 -3.07 -9.08
N VAL A 196 -6.78 -2.46 -10.22
CA VAL A 196 -6.23 -1.16 -10.63
C VAL A 196 -6.60 -0.12 -9.56
N TYR A 197 -7.88 -0.05 -9.18
CA TYR A 197 -8.33 0.84 -8.11
C TYR A 197 -7.69 0.53 -6.75
N TYR A 198 -7.56 -0.75 -6.39
CA TYR A 198 -6.91 -1.15 -5.15
C TYR A 198 -5.44 -0.73 -5.10
N SER A 199 -4.70 -0.91 -6.20
CA SER A 199 -3.29 -0.52 -6.28
C SER A 199 -3.11 1.00 -6.16
N LEU A 200 -3.96 1.79 -6.81
CA LEU A 200 -3.98 3.25 -6.67
C LEU A 200 -4.31 3.68 -5.24
N PHE A 201 -5.30 3.03 -4.62
CA PHE A 201 -5.72 3.36 -3.26
C PHE A 201 -4.61 3.12 -2.23
N ILE A 202 -3.91 1.97 -2.31
CA ILE A 202 -2.76 1.67 -1.44
C ILE A 202 -1.61 2.65 -1.73
N LEU A 203 -1.34 2.99 -3.00
CA LEU A 203 -0.26 3.90 -3.36
C LEU A 203 -0.49 5.32 -2.82
N VAL A 204 -1.74 5.80 -2.88
CA VAL A 204 -2.14 7.09 -2.29
C VAL A 204 -1.96 7.06 -0.77
N ALA A 205 -2.43 6.02 -0.09
CA ALA A 205 -2.27 5.88 1.36
C ALA A 205 -0.79 5.81 1.78
N SER A 206 0.04 5.14 0.99
CA SER A 206 1.48 5.03 1.22
C SER A 206 2.20 6.36 1.00
N SER A 207 1.85 7.08 -0.07
CA SER A 207 2.35 8.42 -0.33
C SER A 207 1.95 9.40 0.78
N TYR A 208 0.69 9.37 1.20
CA TYR A 208 0.18 10.19 2.30
C TYR A 208 0.93 9.91 3.61
N SER A 209 1.19 8.63 3.90
CA SER A 209 1.95 8.21 5.08
C SER A 209 3.36 8.81 5.13
N ILE A 210 4.00 9.00 3.97
CA ILE A 210 5.33 9.63 3.86
C ILE A 210 5.24 11.16 3.89
N ILE A 211 4.26 11.74 3.19
CA ILE A 211 4.12 13.19 3.03
C ILE A 211 3.67 13.86 4.32
N ARG A 212 2.70 13.29 5.05
CA ARG A 212 2.06 13.94 6.21
C ARG A 212 3.07 14.40 7.28
N PRO A 213 4.05 13.58 7.71
CA PRO A 213 5.04 14.02 8.70
C PRO A 213 6.00 15.09 8.18
N GLY A 214 6.19 15.21 6.86
CA GLY A 214 7.10 16.19 6.25
C GLY A 214 8.59 15.96 6.56
N ASN A 215 8.95 14.81 7.12
CA ASN A 215 10.32 14.49 7.48
C ASN A 215 11.11 14.02 6.24
N GLY A 216 12.31 14.57 6.03
CA GLY A 216 13.17 14.27 4.87
C GLY A 216 13.93 12.95 4.92
N PHE A 217 13.48 11.96 5.72
CA PHE A 217 14.20 10.69 5.88
C PHE A 217 13.93 9.74 4.70
N THR A 218 14.96 9.49 3.90
CA THR A 218 14.91 8.67 2.68
C THR A 218 14.42 7.24 2.90
N HIS A 219 14.65 6.66 4.07
CA HIS A 219 14.17 5.31 4.39
C HIS A 219 12.64 5.19 4.43
N TYR A 220 11.87 6.29 4.57
CA TYR A 220 10.41 6.23 4.47
C TYR A 220 9.91 5.87 3.06
N LEU A 221 10.75 6.04 2.03
CA LEU A 221 10.43 5.59 0.68
C LEU A 221 10.21 4.07 0.59
N LEU A 222 10.69 3.30 1.57
CA LEU A 222 10.45 1.86 1.63
C LEU A 222 8.95 1.52 1.70
N PHE A 223 8.10 2.42 2.25
CA PHE A 223 6.65 2.24 2.24
C PHE A 223 6.03 2.25 0.83
N LEU A 224 6.74 2.78 -0.18
CA LEU A 224 6.27 2.80 -1.57
C LEU A 224 6.70 1.60 -2.39
N ILE A 225 7.71 0.82 -1.94
CA ILE A 225 8.25 -0.29 -2.75
C ILE A 225 7.16 -1.30 -3.11
N ILE A 226 6.42 -1.77 -2.10
CA ILE A 226 5.38 -2.79 -2.29
C ILE A 226 4.17 -2.24 -3.06
N PRO A 227 3.61 -1.06 -2.73
CA PRO A 227 2.55 -0.45 -3.54
C PRO A 227 2.94 -0.21 -5.00
N SER A 228 4.18 0.26 -5.25
CA SER A 228 4.73 0.44 -6.60
C SER A 228 4.80 -0.87 -7.37
N GLY A 229 5.41 -1.90 -6.77
CA GLY A 229 5.50 -3.22 -7.38
C GLY A 229 4.12 -3.83 -7.65
N PHE A 230 3.17 -3.64 -6.73
CA PHE A 230 1.80 -4.10 -6.90
C PHE A 230 1.09 -3.41 -8.06
N LEU A 231 1.18 -2.08 -8.18
CA LEU A 231 0.62 -1.33 -9.32
C LEU A 231 1.22 -1.80 -10.65
N ILE A 232 2.54 -1.94 -10.72
CA ILE A 232 3.23 -2.42 -11.93
C ILE A 232 2.76 -3.83 -12.29
N GLY A 233 2.66 -4.74 -11.31
CA GLY A 233 2.17 -6.10 -11.52
C GLY A 233 0.73 -6.15 -12.00
N VAL A 234 -0.17 -5.34 -11.41
CA VAL A 234 -1.56 -5.21 -11.86
C VAL A 234 -1.62 -4.67 -13.29
N PHE A 235 -0.84 -3.64 -13.60
CA PHE A 235 -0.77 -3.06 -14.94
C PHE A 235 -0.33 -4.10 -15.97
N LEU A 236 0.75 -4.85 -15.71
CA LEU A 236 1.23 -5.90 -16.60
C LEU A 236 0.19 -7.02 -16.78
N GLY A 237 -0.48 -7.42 -15.70
CA GLY A 237 -1.52 -8.44 -15.73
C GLY A 237 -2.73 -8.04 -16.57
N GLU A 238 -3.21 -6.81 -16.45
CA GLU A 238 -4.32 -6.29 -17.25
C GLU A 238 -3.89 -6.01 -18.70
N LEU A 239 -2.67 -5.47 -18.92
CA LEU A 239 -2.12 -5.27 -20.25
C LEU A 239 -2.02 -6.58 -21.03
N ALA A 240 -1.58 -7.67 -20.39
CA ALA A 240 -1.50 -8.99 -21.03
C ALA A 240 -2.88 -9.47 -21.53
N LYS A 241 -3.95 -9.22 -20.78
CA LYS A 241 -5.32 -9.57 -21.20
C LYS A 241 -5.78 -8.76 -22.40
N VAL A 242 -5.55 -7.45 -22.37
CA VAL A 242 -5.87 -6.55 -23.49
C VAL A 242 -5.15 -7.01 -24.76
N LEU A 243 -3.88 -7.41 -24.65
CA LEU A 243 -3.08 -7.92 -25.78
C LEU A 243 -3.54 -9.30 -26.28
N GLN A 244 -4.00 -10.18 -25.39
CA GLN A 244 -4.53 -11.51 -25.77
C GLN A 244 -5.89 -11.42 -26.48
N VAL A 245 -6.75 -10.47 -26.07
CA VAL A 245 -8.08 -10.25 -26.68
C VAL A 245 -7.96 -9.60 -28.05
N SER A 246 -6.93 -8.79 -28.30
CA SER A 246 -6.61 -8.30 -29.63
C SER A 246 -5.92 -9.41 -30.43
N GLN A 247 -6.61 -10.07 -31.38
CA GLN A 247 -5.91 -10.74 -32.48
C GLN A 247 -5.05 -9.69 -33.18
N LEU A 248 -3.77 -9.67 -32.83
CA LEU A 248 -2.84 -8.61 -33.16
C LEU A 248 -2.48 -8.71 -34.66
N THR A 249 -3.26 -8.05 -35.50
CA THR A 249 -2.83 -7.78 -36.88
C THR A 249 -1.63 -6.84 -36.80
N LEU A 250 -0.52 -7.29 -37.40
CA LEU A 250 0.83 -6.71 -37.36
C LEU A 250 0.92 -5.19 -37.62
N SER A 251 -0.13 -4.62 -38.23
CA SER A 251 -0.28 -3.20 -38.55
C SER A 251 -0.35 -2.30 -37.31
N ASN A 252 -1.07 -2.70 -36.26
CA ASN A 252 -1.28 -1.85 -35.07
C ASN A 252 -0.11 -1.89 -34.06
N LEU A 253 0.78 -2.88 -34.20
CA LEU A 253 1.96 -3.02 -33.33
C LEU A 253 3.04 -1.98 -33.68
N LYS A 254 3.13 -1.53 -34.95
CA LYS A 254 4.13 -0.54 -35.37
C LYS A 254 3.98 0.80 -34.66
N LEU A 255 2.76 1.25 -34.35
CA LEU A 255 2.56 2.53 -33.65
C LEU A 255 2.86 2.44 -32.14
N SER A 256 2.55 1.29 -31.52
CA SER A 256 2.78 1.06 -30.08
C SER A 256 4.23 0.69 -29.74
N LEU A 257 4.94 0.00 -30.64
CA LEU A 257 6.37 -0.24 -30.49
C LEU A 257 7.17 1.02 -30.78
N LEU A 258 6.73 1.87 -31.71
CA LEU A 258 7.41 3.14 -31.95
C LEU A 258 7.31 4.06 -30.72
N THR A 259 6.17 4.09 -30.02
CA THR A 259 6.06 4.84 -28.75
C THR A 259 6.85 4.19 -27.62
N GLY A 260 6.92 2.86 -27.54
CA GLY A 260 7.72 2.15 -26.55
C GLY A 260 9.24 2.26 -26.76
N VAL A 261 9.71 2.18 -28.00
CA VAL A 261 11.13 2.30 -28.36
C VAL A 261 11.61 3.74 -28.20
N ILE A 262 10.80 4.74 -28.57
CA ILE A 262 11.10 6.16 -28.28
C ILE A 262 11.21 6.41 -26.76
N PHE A 263 10.40 5.73 -25.94
CA PHE A 263 10.47 5.86 -24.49
C PHE A 263 11.74 5.23 -23.88
N ILE A 264 12.21 4.12 -24.46
CA ILE A 264 13.43 3.43 -24.03
C ILE A 264 14.69 4.20 -24.48
N THR A 265 14.69 4.81 -25.66
CA THR A 265 15.84 5.63 -26.11
C THR A 265 15.95 6.96 -25.37
N ILE A 266 14.84 7.59 -24.97
CA ILE A 266 14.87 8.84 -24.17
C ILE A 266 15.30 8.58 -22.71
N THR A 267 15.16 7.36 -22.21
CA THR A 267 15.61 6.98 -20.86
C THR A 267 17.04 6.42 -20.82
N ALA A 268 17.67 6.20 -21.98
CA ALA A 268 19.04 5.70 -22.13
C ALA A 268 20.06 6.78 -22.55
N SER A 269 19.65 8.05 -22.65
CA SER A 269 20.52 9.22 -22.82
C SER A 269 20.55 10.08 -21.54
#